data_AF-A0A2X4UK86-F1
#
_entry.id   AF-A0A2X4UK86-F1
#
_cell.length_a   1.000
_cell.length_b   1.000
_cell.length_c   1.000
_cell.angle_alpha   90.00
_cell.angle_beta   90.00
_cell.angle_gamma   90.00
#
_symmetry.space_group_name_H-M   'P 1'
#
loop_
_entity.id
_entity.type
_entity.pdbx_description
1 polymer ?
#
loop_
_entity_poly.entity_id
_entity_poly.type
_entity_poly.pdbx_seq_one_letter_code
_entity_poly.pdbx_strand_id
1 'polypeptide(L)'
;MAIANDVINGGRGLLLLQKAGLIKLKPGSGLQATQADIVSNPKHIEIIEVEAVQLARTLEEVDLAQGYPHYLRLSGTVDPNSALLFDGLENPEYVIQFVVRDGHQDDPRLRKFVDVYQHSPVVRAKLDSFYGKLYQPGWSQ
;
A
#
# COMPACT_ATOMS: atom_id res chain seq x y z
N MET A 1 5.01 -5.40 -15.43
CA MET A 1 4.85 -5.03 -14.01
C MET A 1 3.49 -5.48 -13.53
N ALA A 2 3.43 -6.21 -12.42
CA ALA A 2 2.18 -6.54 -11.75
C ALA A 2 1.76 -5.44 -10.76
N ILE A 3 0.49 -5.04 -10.79
CA ILE A 3 -0.12 -4.08 -9.87
C ILE A 3 -1.44 -4.63 -9.30
N ALA A 4 -1.92 -4.04 -8.21
CA ALA A 4 -3.24 -4.36 -7.67
C ALA A 4 -4.35 -4.01 -8.68
N ASN A 5 -5.41 -4.81 -8.71
CA ASN A 5 -6.54 -4.66 -9.63
C ASN A 5 -7.68 -3.78 -9.09
N ASP A 6 -7.63 -3.32 -7.84
CA ASP A 6 -8.56 -2.30 -7.35
C ASP A 6 -8.08 -0.89 -7.71
N VAL A 7 -9.03 0.03 -7.91
CA VAL A 7 -8.78 1.37 -8.46
C VAL A 7 -7.72 2.16 -7.69
N ILE A 8 -7.80 2.18 -6.36
CA ILE A 8 -6.91 3.01 -5.53
C ILE A 8 -5.50 2.42 -5.50
N ASN A 9 -5.39 1.11 -5.30
CA ASN A 9 -4.09 0.48 -5.20
C ASN A 9 -3.40 0.28 -6.56
N GLY A 10 -4.16 0.04 -7.63
CA GLY A 10 -3.64 0.04 -9.00
C GLY A 10 -3.08 1.42 -9.36
N GLY A 11 -3.82 2.49 -9.06
CA GLY A 11 -3.35 3.87 -9.18
C GLY A 11 -2.07 4.13 -8.39
N ARG A 12 -1.98 3.63 -7.14
CA ARG A 12 -0.75 3.68 -6.33
C ARG A 12 0.43 2.97 -6.99
N GLY A 13 0.21 1.83 -7.64
CA GLY A 13 1.21 1.12 -8.44
C GLY A 13 1.71 1.93 -9.64
N LEU A 14 0.80 2.62 -10.34
CA LEU A 14 1.15 3.53 -11.44
C LEU A 14 1.92 4.77 -10.97
N LEU A 15 1.53 5.35 -9.82
CA LEU A 15 2.24 6.46 -9.21
C LEU A 15 3.66 6.06 -8.78
N LEU A 16 3.87 4.83 -8.31
CA LEU A 16 5.20 4.28 -8.03
C LEU A 16 6.06 4.20 -9.29
N LEU A 17 5.51 3.70 -10.41
CA LEU A 17 6.21 3.68 -11.69
C LEU A 17 6.55 5.08 -12.19
N GLN A 18 5.65 6.05 -12.00
CA GLN A 18 5.92 7.45 -12.32
C GLN A 18 7.03 8.04 -11.43
N LYS A 19 7.00 7.78 -10.12
CA LYS A 19 8.03 8.19 -9.16
C LYS A 19 9.41 7.61 -9.52
N ALA A 20 9.44 6.38 -10.03
CA ALA A 20 10.64 5.73 -10.56
C ALA A 20 11.11 6.29 -11.92
N GLY A 21 10.35 7.20 -12.55
CA GLY A 21 10.65 7.75 -13.87
C GLY A 21 10.46 6.79 -15.04
N LEU A 22 9.74 5.67 -14.82
CA LEU A 22 9.55 4.62 -15.82
C LEU A 22 8.38 4.90 -16.76
N ILE A 23 7.37 5.61 -16.28
CA ILE A 23 6.22 6.07 -17.05
C ILE A 23 5.92 7.54 -16.73
N LYS A 24 5.07 8.18 -17.54
CA LYS A 24 4.42 9.45 -17.19
C LYS A 24 2.91 9.28 -17.28
N LEU A 25 2.20 9.80 -16.28
CA LEU A 25 0.74 9.86 -16.23
C LEU A 25 0.26 11.25 -16.68
N LYS A 26 -1.02 11.35 -17.07
CA LYS A 26 -1.67 12.63 -17.32
C LYS A 26 -1.58 13.50 -16.05
N PRO A 27 -1.36 14.82 -16.18
CA PRO A 27 -1.49 15.72 -15.05
C PRO A 27 -2.88 15.60 -14.40
N GLY A 28 -2.91 15.47 -13.08
CA GLY A 28 -4.16 15.42 -12.31
C GLY A 28 -4.81 14.03 -12.16
N SER A 29 -4.21 12.95 -12.70
CA SER A 29 -4.75 11.59 -12.52
C SER A 29 -4.85 11.15 -11.05
N GLY A 30 -3.89 11.59 -10.22
CA GLY A 30 -3.91 11.36 -8.78
C GLY A 30 -4.01 9.89 -8.39
N LEU A 31 -4.74 9.63 -7.29
CA LEU A 31 -4.87 8.30 -6.68
C LEU A 31 -5.72 7.31 -7.50
N GLN A 32 -6.55 7.80 -8.41
CA GLN A 32 -7.44 6.99 -9.25
C GLN A 32 -6.88 6.80 -10.66
N ALA A 33 -5.58 7.04 -10.85
CA ALA A 33 -4.92 6.85 -12.13
C ALA A 33 -5.16 5.42 -12.65
N THR A 34 -5.42 5.31 -13.95
CA THR A 34 -5.57 4.04 -14.65
C THR A 34 -4.52 3.90 -15.75
N GLN A 35 -4.42 2.72 -16.35
CA GLN A 35 -3.52 2.50 -17.49
C GLN A 35 -3.83 3.46 -18.67
N ALA A 36 -5.10 3.86 -18.82
CA ALA A 36 -5.54 4.82 -19.84
C ALA A 36 -4.99 6.24 -19.61
N ASP A 37 -4.40 6.52 -18.45
CA ASP A 37 -3.78 7.79 -18.10
C ASP A 37 -2.28 7.84 -18.39
N ILE A 38 -1.70 6.76 -18.90
CA ILE A 38 -0.29 6.73 -19.27
C ILE A 38 -0.08 7.50 -20.57
N VAL A 39 0.69 8.60 -20.50
CA VAL A 39 1.04 9.45 -21.67
C VAL A 39 2.44 9.18 -22.21
N SER A 40 3.27 8.44 -21.47
CA SER A 40 4.61 8.03 -21.91
C SER A 40 5.01 6.73 -21.23
N ASN A 41 5.44 5.74 -22.01
CA ASN A 41 5.97 4.45 -21.55
C ASN A 41 7.12 4.01 -22.48
N PRO A 42 8.30 4.65 -22.40
CA PRO A 42 9.40 4.43 -23.36
C PRO A 42 10.00 3.02 -23.28
N LYS A 43 9.76 2.31 -22.18
CA LYS A 43 10.21 0.93 -21.96
C LYS A 43 9.17 -0.10 -22.38
N HIS A 44 8.01 0.32 -22.89
CA HIS A 44 6.90 -0.55 -23.26
C HIS A 44 6.52 -1.53 -22.14
N ILE A 45 6.55 -1.06 -20.89
CA ILE A 45 6.21 -1.87 -19.72
C ILE A 45 4.76 -2.33 -19.86
N GLU A 46 4.57 -3.64 -19.96
CA GLU A 46 3.24 -4.26 -19.87
C GLU A 46 2.78 -4.21 -18.40
N ILE A 47 1.53 -3.82 -18.18
CA ILE A 47 0.96 -3.70 -16.84
C ILE A 47 -0.14 -4.75 -16.72
N ILE A 48 0.04 -5.64 -15.75
CA ILE A 48 -0.92 -6.70 -15.45
C ILE A 48 -1.56 -6.40 -14.09
N GLU A 49 -2.87 -6.51 -14.03
CA GLU A 49 -3.66 -6.26 -12.83
C GLU A 49 -4.00 -7.59 -12.16
N VAL A 50 -3.69 -7.71 -10.87
CA VAL A 50 -3.94 -8.91 -10.08
C VAL A 50 -4.47 -8.55 -8.69
N GLU A 51 -5.12 -9.50 -8.04
CA GLU A 51 -5.54 -9.35 -6.64
C GLU A 51 -4.33 -9.05 -5.73
N ALA A 52 -4.45 -8.08 -4.83
CA ALA A 52 -3.35 -7.58 -4.01
C ALA A 52 -2.62 -8.68 -3.21
N VAL A 53 -3.38 -9.68 -2.73
CA VAL A 53 -2.84 -10.84 -1.98
C VAL A 53 -1.98 -11.78 -2.83
N GLN A 54 -2.11 -11.75 -4.17
CA GLN A 54 -1.37 -12.60 -5.09
C GLN A 54 -0.08 -11.94 -5.59
N LEU A 55 0.07 -10.62 -5.47
CA LEU A 55 1.24 -9.89 -5.97
C LEU A 55 2.57 -10.48 -5.50
N ALA A 56 2.63 -10.94 -4.25
CA ALA A 56 3.85 -11.55 -3.68
C ALA A 56 4.33 -12.78 -4.47
N ARG A 57 3.41 -13.53 -5.11
CA ARG A 57 3.72 -14.71 -5.93
C ARG A 57 4.11 -14.35 -7.37
N THR A 58 3.65 -13.19 -7.85
CA THR A 58 3.98 -12.75 -9.22
C THR A 58 5.46 -12.43 -9.41
N LEU A 59 6.21 -12.20 -8.32
CA LEU A 59 7.63 -11.82 -8.36
C LEU A 59 8.54 -12.79 -9.12
N GLU A 60 8.14 -14.06 -9.28
CA GLU A 60 8.89 -15.06 -10.06
C GLU A 60 8.60 -14.98 -11.57
N GLU A 61 7.52 -14.30 -11.96
CA GLU A 61 7.00 -14.26 -13.33
C GLU A 61 7.10 -12.88 -13.99
N VAL A 62 7.36 -11.82 -13.21
CA VAL A 62 7.48 -10.46 -13.73
C VAL A 62 8.76 -9.76 -13.29
N ASP A 63 9.26 -8.83 -14.12
CA ASP A 63 10.45 -8.04 -13.79
C ASP A 63 10.24 -7.06 -12.62
N LEU A 64 9.00 -6.63 -12.39
CA LEU A 64 8.60 -5.69 -11.35
C LEU A 64 7.20 -6.05 -10.85
N ALA A 65 7.01 -6.06 -9.53
CA ALA A 65 5.69 -6.17 -8.92
C ALA A 65 5.50 -5.10 -7.84
N GLN A 66 4.30 -4.54 -7.77
CA GLN A 66 3.86 -3.82 -6.59
C GLN A 66 3.83 -4.80 -5.41
N GLY A 67 4.29 -4.36 -4.24
CA GLY A 67 4.34 -5.19 -3.04
C GLY A 67 3.74 -4.48 -1.83
N TYR A 68 3.14 -5.26 -0.94
CA TYR A 68 2.71 -4.81 0.38
C TYR A 68 3.61 -5.45 1.43
N PRO A 69 4.22 -4.67 2.35
CA PRO A 69 5.05 -5.23 3.42
C PRO A 69 4.38 -6.37 4.19
N HIS A 70 3.07 -6.27 4.42
CA HIS A 70 2.28 -7.30 5.09
C HIS A 70 2.27 -8.63 4.33
N TYR A 71 1.86 -8.62 3.04
CA TYR A 71 1.75 -9.83 2.24
C TYR A 71 3.11 -10.45 1.91
N LEU A 72 4.12 -9.63 1.62
CA LEU A 72 5.48 -10.10 1.39
C LEU A 72 6.01 -10.86 2.62
N ARG A 73 5.85 -10.27 3.81
CA ARG A 73 6.28 -10.90 5.07
C ARG A 73 5.53 -12.20 5.38
N LEU A 74 4.22 -12.25 5.15
CA LEU A 74 3.44 -13.47 5.36
C LEU A 74 3.80 -14.58 4.35
N SER A 75 4.10 -14.20 3.10
CA SER A 75 4.44 -15.15 2.04
C SER A 75 5.87 -15.70 2.16
N GLY A 76 6.80 -14.92 2.73
CA GLY A 76 8.21 -15.26 2.80
C GLY A 76 8.93 -15.28 1.45
N THR A 77 8.33 -14.76 0.37
CA THR A 77 8.91 -14.81 -0.98
C THR A 77 10.12 -13.89 -1.13
N VAL A 78 10.08 -12.71 -0.50
CA VAL A 78 11.19 -11.75 -0.48
C VAL A 78 11.15 -10.93 0.81
N ASP A 79 12.31 -10.44 1.27
CA ASP A 79 12.36 -9.47 2.37
C ASP A 79 11.73 -8.15 1.92
N PRO A 80 10.62 -7.68 2.52
CA PRO A 80 10.02 -6.41 2.15
C PRO A 80 10.92 -5.19 2.39
N ASN A 81 12.00 -5.31 3.17
CA ASN A 81 12.98 -4.23 3.34
C ASN A 81 13.89 -4.04 2.11
N SER A 82 13.93 -5.00 1.18
CA SER A 82 14.75 -4.91 -0.04
C SER A 82 14.00 -4.27 -1.22
N ALA A 83 12.82 -3.68 -0.99
CA ALA A 83 12.04 -3.05 -2.04
C ALA A 83 12.85 -1.97 -2.79
N LEU A 84 12.71 -1.94 -4.12
CA LEU A 84 13.42 -1.00 -5.00
C LEU A 84 12.99 0.46 -4.76
N LEU A 85 11.73 0.66 -4.39
CA LEU A 85 11.15 1.98 -4.16
C LEU A 85 10.00 1.86 -3.15
N PHE A 86 9.93 2.83 -2.24
CA PHE A 86 8.78 3.04 -1.37
C PHE A 86 7.97 4.24 -1.86
N ASP A 87 6.65 4.11 -1.77
CA ASP A 87 5.72 5.16 -2.18
C ASP A 87 5.83 6.38 -1.26
N GLY A 88 6.16 6.16 0.01
CA GLY A 88 6.50 7.17 1.00
C GLY A 88 5.31 7.59 1.85
N LEU A 89 5.41 8.77 2.48
CA LEU A 89 4.44 9.28 3.44
C LEU A 89 3.66 10.50 2.91
N GLU A 90 3.86 10.83 1.64
CA GLU A 90 3.33 12.04 1.01
C GLU A 90 1.82 11.95 0.74
N ASN A 91 1.25 10.74 0.79
CA ASN A 91 -0.17 10.45 0.52
C ASN A 91 -0.86 10.00 1.83
N PRO A 92 -1.38 10.93 2.64
CA PRO A 92 -2.08 10.59 3.88
C PRO A 92 -3.35 9.74 3.65
N GLU A 93 -3.88 9.73 2.42
CA GLU A 93 -5.04 8.93 2.01
C GLU A 93 -4.80 7.42 2.11
N TYR A 94 -3.54 6.96 2.16
CA TYR A 94 -3.20 5.54 2.33
C TYR A 94 -3.17 5.07 3.78
N VAL A 95 -3.39 5.97 4.75
CA VAL A 95 -3.40 5.61 6.17
C VAL A 95 -4.60 4.70 6.46
N ILE A 96 -4.34 3.53 7.06
CA ILE A 96 -5.39 2.59 7.47
C ILE A 96 -6.21 3.22 8.61
N GLN A 97 -7.53 3.26 8.42
CA GLN A 97 -8.49 3.84 9.36
C GLN A 97 -9.33 2.76 10.05
N PHE A 98 -9.78 3.05 11.27
CA PHE A 98 -10.89 2.32 11.88
C PHE A 98 -12.19 2.84 11.30
N VAL A 99 -12.99 1.94 10.71
CA VAL A 99 -14.26 2.29 10.08
C VAL A 99 -15.39 1.57 10.80
N VAL A 100 -16.47 2.31 11.07
CA VAL A 100 -17.68 1.80 11.71
C VAL A 100 -18.87 2.06 10.81
N ARG A 101 -19.95 1.31 11.03
CA ARG A 101 -21.24 1.60 10.39
C ARG A 101 -21.80 2.91 10.95
N ASP A 102 -22.60 3.62 10.16
CA ASP A 102 -23.27 4.83 10.63
C ASP A 102 -24.16 4.53 11.86
N GLY A 103 -24.20 5.47 12.81
CA GLY A 103 -24.85 5.33 14.12
C GLY A 103 -24.00 4.66 15.22
N HIS A 104 -22.78 4.21 14.91
CA HIS A 104 -21.88 3.57 15.90
C HIS A 104 -20.66 4.42 16.29
N GLN A 105 -20.55 5.66 15.81
CA GLN A 105 -19.40 6.54 16.04
C GLN A 105 -19.14 6.82 17.54
N ASP A 106 -20.20 6.79 18.35
CA ASP A 106 -20.15 7.11 19.77
C ASP A 106 -20.18 5.87 20.69
N ASP A 107 -20.08 4.65 20.13
CA ASP A 107 -20.06 3.44 20.94
C ASP A 107 -18.82 3.43 21.86
N PRO A 108 -19.00 3.47 23.20
CA PRO A 108 -17.89 3.55 24.14
C PRO A 108 -16.96 2.33 24.07
N ARG A 109 -17.47 1.16 23.63
CA ARG A 109 -16.66 -0.06 23.47
C ARG A 109 -15.71 0.09 22.29
N LEU A 110 -16.19 0.65 21.18
CA LEU A 110 -15.37 0.88 19.98
C LEU A 110 -14.32 1.95 20.24
N ARG A 111 -14.71 3.05 20.91
CA ARG A 111 -13.76 4.07 21.36
C ARG A 111 -12.68 3.49 22.26
N LYS A 112 -13.07 2.61 23.20
CA LYS A 112 -12.09 1.96 24.08
C LYS A 112 -11.15 1.02 23.32
N PHE A 113 -11.66 0.29 22.33
CA PHE A 113 -10.83 -0.56 21.47
C PHE A 113 -9.79 0.26 20.71
N VAL A 114 -10.20 1.36 20.07
CA VAL A 114 -9.29 2.24 19.33
C VAL A 114 -8.22 2.83 20.26
N ASP A 115 -8.61 3.33 21.43
CA ASP A 115 -7.69 3.83 22.45
C ASP A 115 -6.64 2.77 22.86
N VAL A 116 -7.07 1.54 23.14
CA VAL A 116 -6.16 0.44 23.49
C VAL A 116 -5.23 0.12 22.31
N TYR A 117 -5.75 0.06 21.08
CA TYR A 117 -4.92 -0.22 19.90
C TYR A 117 -3.86 0.87 19.69
N GLN A 118 -4.23 2.14 19.90
CA GLN A 118 -3.38 3.28 19.63
C GLN A 118 -2.32 3.54 20.71
N HIS A 119 -2.63 3.25 21.97
CA HIS A 119 -1.81 3.66 23.12
C HIS A 119 -1.23 2.50 23.94
N SER A 120 -1.62 1.25 23.68
CA SER A 120 -1.08 0.11 24.42
C SER A 120 0.38 -0.20 24.03
N PRO A 121 1.31 -0.26 25.01
CA PRO A 121 2.68 -0.71 24.76
C PRO A 121 2.75 -2.14 24.19
N VAL A 122 1.79 -3.00 24.56
CA VAL A 122 1.73 -4.39 24.07
C VAL A 122 1.38 -4.43 22.59
N VAL A 123 0.43 -3.58 22.16
CA VAL A 123 0.05 -3.48 20.74
C VAL A 123 1.20 -2.88 19.93
N ARG A 124 1.82 -1.80 20.44
CA ARG A 124 3.00 -1.18 19.84
C ARG A 124 4.13 -2.20 19.64
N ALA A 125 4.50 -2.94 20.69
CA ALA A 125 5.56 -3.94 20.62
C ALA A 125 5.24 -5.05 19.61
N LYS A 126 3.97 -5.45 19.47
CA LYS A 126 3.57 -6.46 18.48
C LYS A 126 3.70 -5.94 17.05
N LEU A 127 3.29 -4.69 16.79
CA LEU A 127 3.44 -4.05 15.49
C LEU A 127 4.92 -3.85 15.15
N ASP A 128 5.74 -3.39 16.09
CA ASP A 128 7.19 -3.22 15.92
C ASP A 128 7.89 -4.54 15.61
N SER A 129 7.54 -5.61 16.34
CA SER A 129 8.07 -6.95 16.10
C SER A 129 7.69 -7.48 14.72
N PHE A 130 6.47 -7.23 14.27
CA PHE A 130 5.98 -7.75 13.00
C PHE A 130 6.49 -6.92 11.81
N TYR A 131 6.34 -5.60 11.84
CA TYR A 131 6.61 -4.73 10.69
C TYR A 131 7.98 -4.05 10.71
N GLY A 132 8.62 -3.93 11.88
CA GLY A 132 9.86 -3.17 12.03
C GLY A 132 9.67 -1.73 11.54
N LYS A 133 10.48 -1.31 10.57
CA LYS A 133 10.45 0.05 9.99
C LYS A 133 9.43 0.23 8.85
N LEU A 134 8.69 -0.82 8.49
CA LEU A 134 7.81 -0.84 7.31
C LEU A 134 6.37 -0.44 7.63
N TYR A 135 6.15 0.14 8.80
CA TYR A 135 4.87 0.73 9.18
C TYR A 135 5.11 2.01 9.97
N GLN A 136 4.09 2.85 10.00
CA GLN A 136 4.02 3.99 10.90
C GLN A 136 2.62 4.07 11.53
N PRO A 137 2.49 4.67 12.72
CA PRO A 137 1.19 4.96 13.29
C PRO A 137 0.41 5.92 12.38
N GLY A 138 -0.86 5.62 12.14
CA GLY A 138 -1.78 6.47 11.38
C GLY A 138 -2.44 7.59 12.21
N TRP A 139 -2.03 7.72 13.47
CA TRP A 139 -2.60 8.63 14.46
C TRP A 139 -1.50 9.46 15.09
N SER A 140 -1.83 10.67 15.54
CA SER A 140 -0.93 11.51 16.33
C SER A 140 -0.48 10.75 17.58
N GLN A 141 0.83 10.79 17.87
CA GLN A 141 1.40 10.28 19.11
C GLN A 141 1.19 11.27 20.25
#